data_AF-A0A238VJ96-F1
#
_entry.id   AF-A0A238VJ96-F1
#
_cell.length_a   1.000
_cell.length_b   1.000
_cell.length_c   1.000
_cell.angle_alpha   90.00
_cell.angle_beta   90.00
_cell.angle_gamma   90.00
#
_symmetry.space_group_name_H-M   'P 1'
#
loop_
_entity.id
_entity.type
_entity.pdbx_description
1 polymer ?
#
loop_
_entity_poly.entity_id
_entity_poly.type
_entity_poly.pdbx_seq_one_letter_code
_entity_poly.pdbx_strand_id
1 'polypeptide(L)'
;MTPGTDWIDQAQRLVEALRGGPVGASPAADGAAGDGHAEECWWCPICQVAAVVRGERPEVTEALADVLTAAATALRTVAAAGRPDVPVRETDAGAQESPPPPPVQQIDIA
;
A
#
# COMPACT_ATOMS: atom_id res chain seq x y z
N MET A 1 24.26 16.27 -4.53
CA MET A 1 23.67 14.90 -4.54
C MET A 1 23.25 14.62 -3.12
N THR A 2 21.95 14.49 -2.88
CA THR A 2 21.42 14.34 -1.53
C THR A 2 21.18 12.85 -1.30
N PRO A 3 22.01 12.15 -0.51
CA PRO A 3 21.90 10.70 -0.33
C PRO A 3 20.52 10.25 0.19
N GLY A 4 19.74 11.18 0.76
CA GLY A 4 18.36 10.94 1.19
C GLY A 4 17.35 10.71 0.06
N THR A 5 17.65 11.07 -1.20
CA THR A 5 16.72 10.85 -2.33
C THR A 5 17.05 9.58 -3.12
N ASP A 6 18.33 9.19 -3.18
CA ASP A 6 18.79 8.02 -3.93
C ASP A 6 18.17 6.70 -3.41
N TRP A 7 17.99 6.56 -2.09
CA TRP A 7 17.37 5.37 -1.52
C TRP A 7 15.85 5.31 -1.78
N ILE A 8 15.17 6.45 -1.90
CA ILE A 8 13.74 6.53 -2.23
C ILE A 8 13.54 6.07 -3.67
N ASP A 9 14.39 6.53 -4.58
CA ASP A 9 14.36 6.12 -5.99
C ASP A 9 14.66 4.61 -6.14
N GLN A 10 15.60 4.07 -5.35
CA GLN A 10 15.87 2.63 -5.28
C GLN A 10 14.68 1.83 -4.74
N ALA A 11 14.03 2.32 -3.68
CA ALA A 11 12.84 1.69 -3.13
C ALA A 11 11.68 1.69 -4.13
N GLN A 12 11.46 2.79 -4.85
CA GLN A 12 10.43 2.88 -5.89
C GLN A 12 10.69 1.89 -7.03
N ARG A 13 11.95 1.77 -7.49
CA ARG A 13 12.33 0.78 -8.51
C ARG A 13 12.12 -0.65 -8.06
N LEU A 14 12.41 -0.96 -6.80
CA LEU A 14 12.17 -2.29 -6.23
C LEU A 14 10.67 -2.61 -6.18
N VAL A 15 9.85 -1.66 -5.71
CA VAL A 15 8.39 -1.83 -5.68
C VAL A 15 7.82 -1.99 -7.09
N GLU A 16 8.33 -1.24 -8.07
CA GLU A 16 7.91 -1.38 -9.47
C GLU A 16 8.28 -2.76 -10.05
N ALA A 17 9.49 -3.25 -9.75
CA ALA A 17 9.91 -4.60 -10.15
C ALA A 17 9.04 -5.70 -9.51
N LEU A 18 8.63 -5.52 -8.25
CA LEU A 18 7.71 -6.43 -7.56
C LEU A 18 6.29 -6.34 -8.15
N ARG A 19 5.81 -5.14 -8.48
CA ARG A 19 4.47 -4.89 -9.06
C ARG A 19 4.37 -5.36 -10.51
N GLY A 20 5.47 -5.33 -11.25
CA GLY A 20 5.61 -5.95 -12.57
C GLY A 20 5.52 -7.48 -12.53
N GLY A 21 5.60 -8.09 -11.34
CA GLY A 21 5.59 -9.53 -11.15
C GLY A 21 6.77 -10.23 -11.84
N PRO A 22 7.00 -11.52 -11.57
CA PRO A 22 7.92 -12.30 -12.38
C PRO A 22 7.33 -12.47 -13.79
N VAL A 23 7.62 -11.54 -14.69
CA VAL A 23 7.38 -11.70 -16.13
C VAL A 23 8.37 -12.76 -16.62
N GLY A 24 8.08 -14.03 -16.34
CA GLY A 24 8.97 -15.15 -16.62
C GLY A 24 8.75 -16.43 -15.82
N ALA A 25 7.86 -16.45 -14.82
CA ALA A 25 7.44 -17.73 -14.21
C ALA A 25 6.37 -18.38 -15.11
N SER A 26 6.81 -19.04 -16.17
CA SER A 26 5.93 -19.88 -17.01
C SER A 26 5.41 -21.06 -16.18
N PRO A 27 4.09 -21.23 -15.99
CA PRO A 27 3.53 -22.44 -15.41
C PRO A 27 3.47 -23.52 -16.50
N ALA A 28 4.62 -24.10 -16.81
CA ALA A 28 4.70 -25.29 -17.65
C ALA A 28 5.34 -26.42 -16.85
N ALA A 29 4.60 -26.93 -15.88
CA ALA A 29 4.87 -28.22 -15.24
C ALA A 29 3.54 -28.86 -14.80
N ASP A 30 2.59 -28.93 -15.72
CA ASP A 30 1.57 -29.99 -15.67
C ASP A 30 2.24 -31.27 -16.18
N GLY A 31 2.41 -32.26 -15.29
CA GLY A 31 2.72 -33.63 -15.69
C GLY A 31 3.96 -34.25 -15.06
N ALA A 32 3.89 -34.55 -13.76
CA ALA A 32 4.47 -35.77 -13.19
C ALA A 32 3.87 -36.01 -11.80
N ALA A 33 2.67 -36.61 -11.77
CA ALA A 33 2.23 -37.37 -10.60
C ALA A 33 3.14 -38.61 -10.51
N GLY A 34 4.29 -38.44 -9.86
CA GLY A 34 5.17 -39.51 -9.42
C GLY A 34 5.04 -39.64 -7.92
N ASP A 35 4.23 -40.59 -7.47
CA ASP A 35 4.22 -41.08 -6.10
C ASP A 35 5.65 -41.44 -5.68
N GLY A 36 6.27 -40.68 -4.76
CA GLY A 36 7.57 -41.08 -4.18
C GLY A 36 8.58 -39.99 -3.81
N HIS A 37 8.29 -38.69 -3.97
CA HIS A 37 9.22 -37.61 -3.55
C HIS A 37 8.60 -36.62 -2.56
N ALA A 38 7.80 -37.13 -1.62
CA ALA A 38 7.25 -36.38 -0.50
C ALA A 38 8.23 -36.25 0.68
N GLU A 39 9.47 -36.75 0.55
CA GLU A 39 10.54 -36.50 1.51
C GLU A 39 11.08 -35.10 1.21
N GLU A 40 10.65 -34.12 2.00
CA GLU A 40 10.97 -32.69 2.00
C GLU A 40 11.85 -32.21 0.83
N CYS A 41 11.26 -31.51 -0.15
CA CYS A 41 12.03 -30.70 -1.10
C CYS A 41 12.57 -29.43 -0.41
N TRP A 42 13.35 -29.62 0.67
CA TRP A 42 13.98 -28.60 1.50
C TRP A 42 15.01 -27.75 0.75
N TRP A 43 15.41 -28.13 -0.46
CA TRP A 43 16.35 -27.39 -1.30
C TRP A 43 15.67 -26.57 -2.40
N CYS A 44 14.38 -26.78 -2.65
CA CYS A 44 13.64 -26.04 -3.67
C CYS A 44 13.01 -24.78 -3.05
N PRO A 45 13.42 -23.56 -3.46
CA PRO A 45 12.87 -22.32 -2.90
C PRO A 45 11.37 -22.16 -3.18
N ILE A 46 10.87 -22.71 -4.28
CA ILE A 46 9.42 -22.67 -4.61
C ILE A 46 8.62 -23.55 -3.63
N CYS A 47 9.12 -24.74 -3.30
CA CYS A 47 8.45 -25.63 -2.35
C CYS A 47 8.47 -25.06 -0.93
N GLN A 48 9.56 -24.40 -0.53
CA GLN A 48 9.64 -23.69 0.76
C GLN A 48 8.60 -22.54 0.82
N VAL A 49 8.50 -21.72 -0.23
CA VAL A 49 7.49 -20.66 -0.30
C VAL A 49 6.07 -21.25 -0.26
N ALA A 50 5.82 -22.32 -1.00
CA ALA A 50 4.52 -23.00 -0.98
C ALA A 50 4.16 -23.53 0.41
N ALA A 51 5.12 -24.07 1.16
CA ALA A 51 4.92 -24.55 2.53
C ALA A 51 4.54 -23.41 3.49
N VAL A 52 5.19 -22.25 3.37
CA VAL A 52 4.83 -21.05 4.14
C VAL A 52 3.43 -20.54 3.77
N VAL A 53 3.10 -20.50 2.47
CA VAL A 53 1.77 -20.09 1.97
C VAL A 53 0.67 -21.06 2.42
N ARG A 54 0.96 -22.36 2.49
CA ARG A 54 0.04 -23.39 2.99
C ARG A 54 -0.11 -23.39 4.51
N GLY A 55 0.71 -22.62 5.24
CA GLY A 55 0.66 -22.57 6.70
C GLY A 55 1.24 -23.82 7.37
N GLU A 56 2.09 -24.59 6.67
CA GLU A 56 2.75 -25.78 7.22
C GLU A 56 3.81 -25.42 8.30
N ARG A 57 4.07 -24.12 8.50
CA ARG A 57 4.98 -23.55 9.51
C ARG A 57 4.27 -22.41 10.27
N PRO A 58 3.40 -22.71 11.24
CA PRO A 58 2.60 -21.69 11.92
C PRO A 58 3.45 -20.62 12.61
N GLU A 59 4.63 -20.97 13.12
CA GLU A 59 5.57 -20.03 13.75
C GLU A 59 6.11 -18.99 12.76
N VAL A 60 6.35 -19.40 11.51
CA VAL A 60 6.83 -18.49 10.44
C VAL A 60 5.70 -17.58 9.98
N THR A 61 4.48 -18.11 9.88
CA THR A 61 3.30 -17.33 9.49
C THR A 61 2.97 -16.27 10.53
N GLU A 62 3.07 -16.58 11.84
CA GLU A 62 2.86 -15.62 12.92
C GLU A 62 3.93 -14.51 12.90
N ALA A 63 5.21 -14.88 12.84
CA ALA A 63 6.30 -13.91 12.74
C ALA A 63 6.17 -13.03 11.48
N LEU A 64 5.71 -13.58 10.36
CA LEU A 64 5.45 -12.82 9.13
C LEU A 64 4.30 -11.82 9.33
N ALA A 65 3.23 -12.19 10.04
CA ALA A 65 2.12 -11.29 10.34
C ALA A 65 2.58 -10.12 11.22
N ASP A 66 3.43 -10.37 12.22
CA ASP A 66 4.01 -9.33 13.07
C ASP A 66 4.88 -8.35 12.25
N VAL A 67 5.75 -8.90 11.39
CA VAL A 67 6.61 -8.09 10.50
C VAL A 67 5.75 -7.24 9.55
N LEU A 68 4.69 -7.81 8.95
CA LEU A 68 3.78 -7.07 8.08
C LEU A 68 3.02 -5.98 8.84
N THR A 69 2.63 -6.24 10.09
CA THR A 69 1.96 -5.26 10.95
C THR A 69 2.88 -4.10 11.31
N ALA A 70 4.14 -4.40 11.65
CA ALA A 70 5.15 -3.38 11.90
C ALA A 70 5.44 -2.54 10.66
N ALA A 71 5.58 -3.19 9.49
CA ALA A 71 5.78 -2.53 8.21
C ALA A 71 4.59 -1.62 7.84
N ALA A 72 3.35 -2.09 7.99
CA ALA A 72 2.16 -1.28 7.75
C ALA A 72 2.11 -0.05 8.67
N THR A 73 2.54 -0.20 9.92
CA THR A 73 2.62 0.90 10.87
C THR A 73 3.67 1.93 10.45
N ALA A 74 4.87 1.48 10.07
CA ALA A 74 5.91 2.36 9.53
C ALA A 74 5.48 3.08 8.24
N LEU A 75 4.77 2.40 7.34
CA LEU A 75 4.24 3.03 6.13
C LEU A 75 3.18 4.09 6.46
N ARG A 76 2.32 3.87 7.46
CA ARG A 76 1.36 4.90 7.92
C ARG A 76 2.06 6.11 8.52
N THR A 77 3.13 5.93 9.31
CA THR A 77 3.86 7.06 9.88
C THR A 77 4.56 7.88 8.79
N VAL A 78 5.18 7.22 7.80
CA VAL A 78 5.76 7.90 6.64
C VAL A 78 4.70 8.62 5.81
N ALA A 79 3.55 7.98 5.56
CA ALA A 79 2.44 8.60 4.83
C ALA A 79 1.85 9.80 5.58
N ALA A 80 1.80 9.77 6.91
CA ALA A 80 1.36 10.90 7.73
C ALA A 80 2.38 12.05 7.72
N ALA A 81 3.68 11.74 7.80
CA ALA A 81 4.75 12.75 7.76
C ALA A 81 4.81 13.52 6.43
N GLY A 82 4.37 12.91 5.33
CA GLY A 82 4.29 13.55 4.01
C GLY A 82 3.02 14.37 3.76
N ARG A 83 2.01 14.31 4.65
CA ARG A 83 0.82 15.15 4.52
C ARG A 83 1.09 16.49 5.19
N PRO A 84 0.99 17.63 4.48
CA PRO A 84 0.91 18.91 5.17
C PRO A 84 -0.31 18.86 6.10
N ASP A 85 -0.10 19.27 7.34
CA ASP A 85 -1.15 19.45 8.33
C ASP A 85 -2.06 20.56 7.78
N VAL A 86 -3.09 20.18 7.00
CA VAL A 86 -4.14 21.09 6.62
C VAL A 86 -4.99 21.21 7.87
N PRO A 87 -4.92 22.34 8.61
CA PRO A 87 -5.78 22.50 9.76
C PRO A 87 -7.21 22.28 9.27
N VAL A 88 -7.87 21.27 9.81
CA VAL A 88 -9.32 21.17 9.72
C VAL A 88 -9.81 22.46 10.36
N ARG A 89 -10.18 23.43 9.53
CA ARG A 89 -11.07 24.49 9.98
C ARG A 89 -12.29 23.74 10.47
N GLU A 90 -12.45 23.67 11.79
CA GLU A 90 -13.76 23.52 12.39
C GLU A 90 -14.66 24.44 11.60
N THR A 91 -15.53 23.83 10.80
CA THR A 91 -16.56 24.59 10.11
C THR A 91 -17.47 25.00 11.24
N ASP A 92 -17.24 26.21 11.74
CA ASP A 92 -18.12 26.97 12.61
C ASP A 92 -19.52 26.87 12.00
N ALA A 93 -20.28 25.94 12.55
CA ALA A 93 -21.65 25.70 12.18
C ALA A 93 -22.48 26.80 12.86
N GLY A 94 -22.64 27.91 12.15
CA GLY A 94 -23.88 28.70 12.20
C GLY A 94 -23.77 30.11 12.77
N ALA A 95 -23.34 31.05 11.92
CA ALA A 95 -24.10 32.27 11.59
C ALA A 95 -23.37 33.04 10.49
N GLN A 96 -23.43 32.56 9.25
CA GLN A 96 -23.12 33.39 8.09
C GLN A 96 -24.32 34.33 7.87
N GLU A 97 -24.30 35.49 8.51
CA GLU A 97 -25.20 36.59 8.16
C GLU A 97 -24.84 37.06 6.74
N SER A 98 -25.67 36.71 5.75
CA SER A 98 -25.52 37.25 4.41
C SER A 98 -25.64 38.78 4.47
N PRO A 99 -24.70 39.54 3.89
CA PRO A 99 -24.83 40.99 3.84
C PRO A 99 -26.12 41.38 3.10
N PRO A 100 -26.83 42.43 3.53
CA PRO A 100 -28.08 42.84 2.91
C PRO A 100 -27.87 43.14 1.42
N PRO A 101 -28.82 42.76 0.54
CA PRO A 101 -28.70 43.01 -0.89
C PRO A 101 -28.59 44.53 -1.15
N PRO A 102 -27.79 44.95 -2.14
CA PRO A 102 -27.64 46.37 -2.47
C PRO A 102 -28.98 46.96 -2.93
N PRO A 103 -29.28 48.23 -2.57
CA PRO A 103 -30.53 48.85 -2.97
C PRO A 103 -30.59 49.00 -4.49
N VAL A 104 -31.61 48.39 -5.11
CA VAL A 104 -31.92 48.55 -6.53
C VAL A 104 -32.83 49.76 -6.70
N GLN A 105 -32.42 50.73 -7.53
CA GLN A 105 -33.27 51.86 -7.88
C GLN A 105 -34.20 51.45 -9.02
N GLN A 106 -35.50 51.40 -8.74
CA GLN A 106 -36.53 51.22 -9.76
C GLN A 106 -36.72 52.56 -10.49
N ILE A 107 -36.64 52.53 -11.81
CA ILE A 107 -36.95 53.65 -12.68
C ILE A 107 -38.26 53.30 -13.38
N ASP A 108 -39.32 54.06 -13.10
CA ASP A 108 -40.58 53.92 -13.81
C ASP A 108 -40.45 54.51 -15.21
N ILE A 109 -40.84 53.73 -16.22
CA ILE A 109 -40.91 54.17 -17.61
C ILE A 109 -42.40 54.42 -17.92
N ALA A 110 -42.73 55.68 -18.23
CA ALA A 110 -44.05 56.13 -18.66
C ALA A 110 -44.23 56.03 -20.18
#